data_AF-A0A0S3TXZ5-F1
#
_entry.id   AF-A0A0S3TXZ5-F1
#
_cell.length_a   1.000
_cell.length_b   1.000
_cell.length_c   1.000
_cell.angle_alpha   90.00
_cell.angle_beta   90.00
_cell.angle_gamma   90.00
#
_symmetry.space_group_name_H-M   'P 1'
#
loop_
_entity.id
_entity.type
_entity.pdbx_description
1 polymer ?
#
loop_
_entity_poly.entity_id
_entity_poly.type
_entity_poly.pdbx_seq_one_letter_code
_entity_poly.pdbx_strand_id
1 'polypeptide(L)' 'MAINDIEKQIEIERENARKACDVSGSNSGECAAAWDAVEELQAEASHQRQSVKPKNALEIYCDDNPDALECRVYDE' A
#
# COMPACT_ATOMS: atom_id res chain seq x y z
N MET A 1 4.48 -5.81 -8.16
CA MET A 1 5.01 -4.49 -8.57
C MET A 1 5.90 -3.99 -7.46
N ALA A 2 7.01 -3.31 -7.76
CA ALA A 2 7.81 -2.70 -6.70
C ALA A 2 7.05 -1.48 -6.15
N ILE A 3 7.21 -1.16 -4.85
CA ILE A 3 6.58 0.02 -4.23
C ILE A 3 6.88 1.31 -5.03
N ASN A 4 8.07 1.40 -5.62
CA ASN A 4 8.45 2.55 -6.45
C ASN A 4 7.62 2.67 -7.75
N ASP A 5 7.11 1.56 -8.29
CA ASP A 5 6.28 1.57 -9.50
C ASP A 5 4.87 2.08 -9.19
N ILE A 6 4.29 1.69 -8.04
CA ILE A 6 2.94 2.12 -7.64
C ILE A 6 2.91 3.61 -7.25
N GLU A 7 3.94 4.11 -6.58
CA GLU A 7 4.05 5.55 -6.28
C GLU A 7 4.09 6.38 -7.57
N LYS A 8 4.85 5.93 -8.57
CA LYS A 8 4.90 6.61 -9.88
C LYS A 8 3.53 6.59 -10.57
N GLN A 9 2.80 5.48 -10.47
CA GLN A 9 1.46 5.37 -11.04
C GLN A 9 0.46 6.28 -10.34
N ILE A 10 0.52 6.41 -9.02
CA ILE A 10 -0.31 7.35 -8.25
C ILE A 10 -0.07 8.80 -8.72
N GLU A 11 1.19 9.19 -8.94
CA GLU A 11 1.52 10.53 -9.43
C GLU A 11 0.92 10.80 -10.82
N ILE A 12 1.00 9.83 -11.73
CA ILE A 12 0.41 9.89 -13.07
C ILE A 12 -1.11 10.00 -12.98
N GLU A 13 -1.76 9.13 -12.21
CA GLU A 13 -3.23 9.15 -12.12
C GLU A 13 -3.75 10.39 -11.39
N ARG A 14 -2.99 10.96 -10.46
CA ARG A 14 -3.34 12.24 -9.83
C ARG A 14 -3.33 13.38 -10.84
N GLU A 15 -2.38 13.40 -11.78
CA GLU A 15 -2.40 14.38 -12.88
C GLU A 15 -3.57 14.13 -13.83
N ASN A 16 -3.88 12.88 -14.13
CA ASN A 16 -5.03 12.52 -14.97
C ASN A 16 -6.36 12.92 -14.32
N ALA A 17 -6.53 12.68 -13.02
CA ALA A 17 -7.72 13.07 -12.26
C ALA A 17 -7.91 14.59 -12.28
N ARG A 18 -6.84 15.37 -12.06
CA ARG A 18 -6.88 16.83 -12.18
C ARG A 18 -7.34 17.27 -13.58
N LYS A 19 -6.73 16.73 -14.63
CA LYS A 19 -7.11 17.03 -16.03
C LYS A 19 -8.56 16.64 -16.32
N ALA A 20 -9.00 15.48 -15.84
CA ALA A 20 -10.37 15.01 -16.01
C ALA A 20 -11.35 15.99 -15.36
N CYS A 21 -11.09 16.42 -14.13
CA CYS A 21 -11.91 17.41 -13.42
C CYS A 21 -11.89 18.79 -14.07
N ASP A 22 -10.74 19.23 -14.62
CA ASP A 22 -10.63 20.50 -15.35
C ASP A 22 -11.45 20.50 -16.65
N VAL A 23 -11.52 19.35 -17.34
CA VAL A 23 -12.25 19.20 -18.61
C VAL A 23 -13.74 18.93 -18.41
N SER A 24 -14.09 18.04 -17.48
CA SER A 24 -15.47 17.58 -17.27
C SER A 24 -16.23 18.37 -16.19
N GLY A 25 -15.51 19.15 -15.37
CA GLY A 25 -16.04 19.88 -14.23
C GLY A 25 -15.87 19.12 -12.91
N SER A 26 -15.65 19.85 -11.81
CA SER A 26 -15.30 19.26 -10.51
C SER A 26 -16.38 18.38 -9.87
N ASN A 27 -17.63 18.48 -10.32
CA ASN A 27 -18.77 17.68 -9.82
C ASN A 27 -19.25 16.64 -10.85
N SER A 28 -18.47 16.38 -11.90
CA SER A 28 -18.83 15.38 -12.91
C SER A 28 -18.59 13.94 -12.42
N GLY A 29 -19.26 12.99 -13.05
CA GLY A 29 -19.00 11.57 -12.82
C GLY A 29 -17.61 11.15 -13.28
N GLU A 30 -17.09 11.72 -14.37
CA GLU A 30 -15.73 11.44 -14.84
C GLU A 30 -14.65 11.92 -13.86
N CYS A 31 -14.85 13.09 -13.24
CA CYS A 31 -13.96 13.60 -12.20
C CYS A 31 -13.95 12.67 -10.97
N ALA A 32 -15.13 12.23 -10.52
CA ALA A 32 -15.26 11.30 -9.42
C ALA A 32 -14.57 9.96 -9.72
N ALA A 33 -14.87 9.34 -10.87
CA ALA A 33 -14.28 8.06 -11.26
C ALA A 33 -12.75 8.13 -11.41
N ALA A 34 -12.21 9.26 -11.87
CA ALA A 34 -10.76 9.45 -11.96
C ALA A 34 -10.10 9.55 -10.59
N TRP A 35 -10.78 10.18 -9.61
CA TRP A 35 -10.30 10.20 -8.22
C TRP A 35 -10.46 8.85 -7.52
N ASP A 36 -11.51 8.08 -7.81
CA ASP A 36 -11.67 6.71 -7.30
C ASP A 36 -10.48 5.84 -7.71
N ALA A 37 -10.01 5.96 -8.96
CA ALA A 37 -8.81 5.23 -9.41
C ALA A 37 -7.54 5.62 -8.63
N VAL A 38 -7.39 6.89 -8.25
CA VAL A 38 -6.27 7.36 -7.41
C VAL A 38 -6.39 6.79 -5.99
N GLU A 39 -7.60 6.76 -5.44
CA GLU A 39 -7.86 6.22 -4.10
C GLU A 39 -7.49 4.74 -4.02
N GLU A 40 -7.94 3.93 -4.98
CA GLU A 40 -7.64 2.50 -5.05
C GLU A 40 -6.12 2.22 -5.13
N LEU A 41 -5.40 3.00 -5.94
CA LEU A 41 -3.93 2.89 -6.02
C LEU A 41 -3.26 3.26 -4.69
N GLN A 42 -3.75 4.29 -3.99
CA GLN A 42 -3.24 4.67 -2.68
C GLN A 42 -3.54 3.60 -1.61
N ALA A 43 -4.72 2.98 -1.66
CA ALA A 43 -5.09 1.88 -0.79
C ALA A 43 -4.17 0.68 -0.98
N GLU A 44 -3.91 0.28 -2.22
CA GLU A 44 -2.96 -0.79 -2.53
C GLU A 44 -1.53 -0.44 -2.10
N ALA A 45 -1.07 0.81 -2.29
CA ALA A 45 0.25 1.24 -1.82
C ALA A 45 0.37 1.14 -0.28
N SER A 46 -0.69 1.52 0.44
CA SER A 46 -0.77 1.35 1.90
C SER A 46 -0.73 -0.13 2.29
N HIS A 47 -1.48 -0.98 1.59
CA HIS A 47 -1.52 -2.42 1.82
C HIS A 47 -0.15 -3.07 1.60
N GLN A 48 0.56 -2.69 0.53
CA GLN A 48 1.93 -3.16 0.27
C GLN A 48 2.88 -2.73 1.39
N ARG A 49 2.81 -1.47 1.84
CA ARG A 49 3.63 -0.98 2.97
C ARG A 49 3.38 -1.75 4.26
N GLN A 50 2.13 -2.12 4.53
CA GLN A 50 1.76 -2.91 5.72
C GLN A 50 2.18 -4.39 5.58
N SER A 51 2.11 -4.95 4.37
CA SER A 51 2.53 -6.32 4.08
C SER A 51 4.04 -6.50 4.24
N VAL A 52 4.82 -5.45 4.02
CA VAL A 52 6.27 -5.42 4.29
C VAL A 52 6.51 -4.87 5.70
N LYS A 53 5.90 -5.47 6.73
CA LYS A 53 6.38 -5.24 8.10
C LYS A 53 7.74 -5.93 8.24
N PRO A 54 8.85 -5.19 8.36
CA PRO A 54 10.13 -5.82 8.64
C PRO A 54 10.01 -6.54 9.99
N LYS A 55 10.38 -7.82 10.01
CA LYS A 55 10.49 -8.57 11.26
C LYS A 55 11.42 -7.81 12.20
N ASN A 56 11.00 -7.64 13.44
CA ASN A 56 11.83 -7.06 14.47
C ASN A 56 12.95 -8.05 14.85
N ALA A 57 13.93 -7.59 15.63
CA ALA A 57 15.10 -8.39 15.97
C ALA A 57 14.75 -9.72 16.68
N LEU A 58 13.69 -9.73 17.51
CA LEU A 58 13.22 -10.94 18.18
C LEU A 58 12.54 -11.89 17.18
N GLU A 59 11.68 -11.38 16.29
CA GLU A 59 11.02 -12.18 15.27
C GLU A 59 12.03 -12.87 14.34
N ILE A 60 13.06 -12.14 13.90
CA ILE A 60 14.16 -12.70 13.10
C ILE A 60 14.89 -13.79 13.91
N TYR A 61 15.25 -13.48 15.15
CA TYR A 61 15.97 -14.42 16.00
C TYR A 61 15.17 -15.71 16.26
N CYS A 62 13.86 -15.60 16.46
CA CYS A 62 12.98 -16.75 16.69
C CYS A 62 12.71 -17.59 15.44
N ASP A 63 12.74 -17.01 14.24
CA ASP A 63 12.73 -17.79 13.00
C ASP A 63 13.95 -18.72 12.91
N ASP A 64 15.13 -18.21 13.29
CA ASP A 64 16.40 -18.93 13.20
C ASP A 64 16.63 -19.87 14.41
N ASN A 65 16.02 -19.57 15.57
CA ASN A 65 16.21 -20.27 16.84
C ASN A 65 14.87 -20.57 17.54
N PRO A 66 14.01 -21.43 16.96
CA PRO A 66 12.65 -21.68 17.47
C PRO A 66 12.61 -22.34 18.85
N ASP A 67 13.69 -23.01 19.27
CA ASP A 67 13.82 -23.70 20.56
C ASP A 67 14.42 -22.83 21.68
N ALA A 68 14.84 -21.60 21.37
CA ALA A 68 15.29 -20.62 22.35
C ALA A 68 14.17 -20.32 23.37
N LEU A 69 14.56 -20.03 24.62
CA LEU A 69 13.61 -19.84 25.71
C LEU A 69 12.62 -18.70 25.44
N GLU A 70 13.08 -17.66 24.76
CA GLU A 70 12.33 -16.47 24.35
C GLU A 70 11.37 -16.73 23.17
N CYS A 71 11.47 -17.87 22.50
CA CYS A 71 10.79 -18.17 21.24
C CYS A 71 9.82 -19.37 21.29
N ARG A 72 9.83 -20.13 22.39
CA ARG A 72 8.92 -21.27 22.56
C ARG A 72 7.48 -20.81 22.65
N VAL A 73 6.68 -21.22 21.67
CA VAL A 73 5.22 -21.10 21.69
C VAL A 73 4.64 -22.47 22.07
N TYR A 74 3.72 -22.50 23.01
CA TYR A 74 3.03 -23.72 23.42
C TYR A 74 1.59 -23.63 22.93
N ASP A 75 1.14 -24.63 22.17
CA ASP A 75 -0.26 -24.76 21.80
C ASP A 75 -1.09 -25.14 23.04
N GLU A 76 -2.18 -24.42 23.30
CA GLU A 76 -3.15 -24.73 24.38
C GLU A 76 -4.06 -25.91 24.02
#